data_AF-A0A5B7AZ80-F1
#
_entry.id   AF-A0A5B7AZ80-F1
#
_cell.length_a   1.000
_cell.length_b   1.000
_cell.length_c   1.000
_cell.angle_alpha   90.00
_cell.angle_beta   90.00
_cell.angle_gamma   90.00
#
_symmetry.space_group_name_H-M   'P 1'
#
loop_
_entity.id
_entity.type
_entity.pdbx_description
1 polymer ?
#
loop_
_entity_poly.entity_id
_entity_poly.type
_entity_poly.pdbx_seq_one_letter_code
_entity_poly.pdbx_strand_id
1 'polypeptide(L)'
;MACFSATQLHSLSWTSTPHRFLSPPQNPNCTRSLFINCTNRTLSSISNHRPSRASISSSCITSETDVAERPSTLRELCEGHVPEHVLRRMEEIGFVMPTDVQRQALPILLSGCDCILHAQTGSGKTLAYLLLIFSVINTQRSAVQALIVVPTRELGMQVTKVARVLAAKPAELGLEQKSCTVMALLDGGILRRHKSWLKAEPPTIVVATLGSLCQMLEKQIFKLESMRVLVIDEVDFMFNSSKQVSSLRKLLTSYSLSNSRQTVFASASIPQHRRFLYDCIQQKWTKGDVVHVHVNPIEPMPSRLHHRFVICSKKARHQTLQSLLQSDAPLSAIIFVGEQSEKSKKAGNAPATTLLIDFLKTSHEGCSDILLLEEGMNFNLRTASLSELRQGGGYLLVATDIAARGVDLPETTHIYNFDLPRTAVDYLHRAGRTGRKPFSDNKCTVTSSITSEERFVLQRFENELMFHCEELFL
;
A
#
# COMPACT_ATOMS: atom_id res chain seq x y z
N MET A 1 2.83 -23.05 -28.08
CA MET A 1 1.75 -23.50 -28.98
C MET A 1 0.70 -24.20 -28.14
N ALA A 2 -0.44 -23.53 -27.90
CA ALA A 2 -1.75 -24.10 -27.63
C ALA A 2 -2.67 -22.90 -27.33
N CYS A 3 -3.54 -22.59 -28.29
CA CYS A 3 -4.62 -21.63 -28.18
C CYS A 3 -5.71 -22.18 -27.28
N PHE A 4 -6.34 -21.35 -26.43
CA PHE A 4 -7.73 -21.56 -26.08
C PHE A 4 -8.50 -20.23 -26.12
N SER A 5 -9.64 -20.35 -26.77
CA SER A 5 -10.53 -19.33 -27.33
C SER A 5 -11.49 -18.74 -26.29
N ALA A 6 -11.85 -17.49 -26.53
CA ALA A 6 -13.06 -16.87 -26.02
C ALA A 6 -14.31 -17.65 -26.48
N THR A 7 -15.27 -17.84 -25.57
CA THR A 7 -16.72 -17.62 -25.74
C THR A 7 -17.47 -18.35 -24.62
N GLN A 8 -18.17 -17.62 -23.76
CA GLN A 8 -19.60 -17.84 -23.44
C GLN A 8 -20.05 -16.79 -22.41
N LEU A 9 -20.52 -15.67 -22.96
CA LEU A 9 -21.46 -14.77 -22.29
C LEU A 9 -22.86 -15.33 -22.56
N HIS A 10 -23.65 -15.56 -21.52
CA HIS A 10 -25.11 -15.55 -21.64
C HIS A 10 -25.71 -14.52 -20.68
N SER A 11 -26.29 -13.52 -21.34
CA SER A 11 -27.32 -12.58 -20.93
C SER A 11 -28.27 -13.03 -19.83
N LEU A 12 -28.45 -12.20 -18.80
CA LEU A 12 -29.75 -12.01 -18.15
C LEU A 12 -29.98 -10.52 -17.89
N SER A 13 -31.05 -10.03 -18.51
CA SER A 13 -31.53 -8.65 -18.54
C SER A 13 -32.37 -8.31 -17.31
N TRP A 14 -32.08 -7.14 -16.73
CA TRP A 14 -32.95 -6.17 -16.06
C TRP A 14 -34.42 -6.56 -15.81
N THR A 15 -34.83 -6.52 -14.54
CA THR A 15 -36.08 -5.85 -14.13
C THR A 15 -35.89 -5.14 -12.79
N SER A 16 -36.25 -3.87 -12.79
CA SER A 16 -36.29 -2.93 -11.68
C SER A 16 -37.57 -3.10 -10.86
N THR A 17 -37.47 -3.18 -9.54
CA THR A 17 -38.60 -2.93 -8.63
C THR A 17 -38.15 -2.05 -7.46
N PRO A 18 -38.80 -0.89 -7.22
CA PRO A 18 -38.42 0.00 -6.13
C PRO A 18 -39.11 -0.42 -4.83
N HIS A 19 -38.34 -0.82 -3.83
CA HIS A 19 -38.87 -1.01 -2.48
C HIS A 19 -38.95 0.36 -1.76
N ARG A 20 -40.20 0.76 -1.48
CA ARG A 20 -40.56 1.92 -0.64
C ARG A 20 -39.99 1.75 0.77
N PHE A 21 -39.20 2.72 1.22
CA PHE A 21 -38.87 2.91 2.63
C PHE A 21 -40.06 3.54 3.37
N LEU A 22 -40.49 2.87 4.44
CA LEU A 22 -41.44 3.38 5.43
C LEU A 22 -40.68 4.19 6.48
N SER A 23 -40.99 5.47 6.60
CA SER A 23 -40.55 6.37 7.68
C SER A 23 -41.28 6.05 8.99
N PRO A 24 -40.62 6.08 10.16
CA PRO A 24 -41.33 6.13 11.44
C PRO A 24 -41.69 7.57 11.86
N PRO A 25 -42.70 7.75 12.71
CA PRO A 25 -43.43 9.01 12.84
C PRO A 25 -42.77 10.00 13.80
N GLN A 26 -42.92 11.28 13.47
CA GLN A 26 -42.77 12.39 14.39
C GLN A 26 -43.94 12.40 15.39
N ASN A 27 -43.67 12.68 16.67
CA ASN A 27 -44.66 13.28 17.54
C ASN A 27 -44.03 14.38 18.41
N PRO A 28 -44.74 15.50 18.66
CA PRO A 28 -44.20 16.73 19.23
C PRO A 28 -44.46 16.84 20.74
N ASN A 29 -43.93 17.92 21.33
CA ASN A 29 -44.15 18.47 22.67
C ASN A 29 -43.07 18.14 23.72
N CYS A 30 -42.17 19.08 23.98
CA CYS A 30 -42.28 19.86 25.22
C CYS A 30 -41.45 21.15 25.17
N THR A 31 -42.13 22.26 25.43
CA THR A 31 -41.67 23.65 25.53
C THR A 31 -41.09 24.00 26.89
N ARG A 32 -40.29 25.08 26.90
CA ARG A 32 -39.87 25.97 28.04
C ARG A 32 -38.82 25.36 28.96
N SER A 33 -37.84 26.09 29.50
CA SER A 33 -37.32 27.47 29.40
C SER A 33 -36.22 27.55 30.47
N LEU A 34 -35.17 28.35 30.30
CA LEU A 34 -34.76 29.40 31.24
C LEU A 34 -33.39 29.99 30.86
N PHE A 35 -33.44 31.28 30.54
CA PHE A 35 -32.34 32.22 30.52
C PHE A 35 -31.82 32.47 31.94
N ILE A 36 -30.50 32.59 32.10
CA ILE A 36 -29.90 33.46 33.12
C ILE A 36 -28.79 34.27 32.43
N ASN A 37 -28.88 35.59 32.59
CA ASN A 37 -27.96 36.62 32.13
C ASN A 37 -27.43 37.38 33.37
N CYS A 38 -26.40 38.22 33.16
CA CYS A 38 -25.76 39.19 34.07
C CYS A 38 -24.49 38.69 34.80
N THR A 39 -23.37 39.41 34.86
CA THR A 39 -23.16 40.87 34.75
C THR A 39 -21.68 41.23 34.54
N ASN A 40 -21.45 42.35 33.85
CA ASN A 40 -20.18 43.07 33.68
C ASN A 40 -19.59 43.62 34.99
N ARG A 41 -18.25 43.72 35.05
CA ARG A 41 -17.53 44.77 35.81
C ARG A 41 -16.37 45.31 34.99
N THR A 42 -16.41 46.62 34.80
CA THR A 42 -15.40 47.50 34.19
C THR A 42 -14.34 47.94 35.21
N LEU A 43 -13.07 48.01 34.79
CA LEU A 43 -12.07 48.93 35.34
C LEU A 43 -11.00 49.24 34.27
N SER A 44 -10.38 50.40 34.42
CA SER A 44 -10.01 51.38 33.40
C SER A 44 -8.54 51.38 32.95
N SER A 45 -8.34 51.76 31.67
CA SER A 45 -7.26 52.57 31.05
C SER A 45 -5.78 52.42 31.48
N ILE A 46 -4.90 52.15 30.50
CA ILE A 46 -3.75 52.99 30.10
C ILE A 46 -3.35 52.62 28.65
N SER A 47 -3.08 53.65 27.85
CA SER A 47 -2.74 53.66 26.43
C SER A 47 -1.26 53.30 26.14
N ASN A 48 -0.98 52.66 24.99
CA ASN A 48 -0.01 53.14 23.98
C ASN A 48 0.07 52.25 22.71
N HIS A 49 -0.29 52.87 21.58
CA HIS A 49 0.18 52.74 20.18
C HIS A 49 0.54 51.39 19.49
N ARG A 50 -0.37 51.01 18.56
CA ARG A 50 -0.26 50.61 17.10
C ARG A 50 0.72 49.50 16.61
N PRO A 51 0.48 48.84 15.43
CA PRO A 51 -0.64 48.94 14.48
C PRO A 51 -1.30 47.60 13.99
N SER A 52 -2.55 47.76 13.54
CA SER A 52 -3.34 47.03 12.52
C SER A 52 -3.06 45.54 12.20
N ARG A 53 -3.91 44.66 12.73
CA ARG A 53 -4.28 43.37 12.11
C ARG A 53 -5.24 43.63 10.96
N ALA A 54 -4.83 43.28 9.74
CA ALA A 54 -5.73 43.22 8.59
C ALA A 54 -6.75 42.08 8.80
N SER A 55 -8.01 42.44 8.58
CA SER A 55 -9.20 41.59 8.56
C SER A 55 -9.08 40.50 7.49
N ILE A 56 -9.19 39.24 7.88
CA ILE A 56 -9.51 38.14 6.95
C ILE A 56 -11.03 38.21 6.75
N SER A 57 -11.44 38.80 5.63
CA SER A 57 -12.83 38.74 5.17
C SER A 57 -13.14 37.30 4.77
N SER A 58 -13.94 36.61 5.59
CA SER A 58 -14.62 35.39 5.19
C SER A 58 -15.73 35.74 4.21
N SER A 59 -15.41 35.83 2.93
CA SER A 59 -16.43 35.85 1.88
C SER A 59 -16.88 34.40 1.64
N CYS A 60 -17.98 34.02 2.27
CA CYS A 60 -18.76 32.86 1.85
C CYS A 60 -19.28 33.16 0.44
N ILE A 61 -18.68 32.54 -0.57
CA ILE A 61 -19.26 32.49 -1.90
C ILE A 61 -20.29 31.37 -1.86
N THR A 62 -21.54 31.76 -1.66
CA THR A 62 -22.69 30.94 -2.06
C THR A 62 -22.77 30.99 -3.58
N SER A 63 -22.27 29.95 -4.24
CA SER A 63 -22.62 29.66 -5.63
C SER A 63 -23.40 28.36 -5.66
N GLU A 64 -24.72 28.51 -5.61
CA GLU A 64 -25.67 27.51 -6.09
C GLU A 64 -25.45 27.30 -7.59
N THR A 65 -24.93 26.14 -7.97
CA THR A 65 -25.21 25.48 -9.25
C THR A 65 -24.97 23.98 -9.05
N ASP A 66 -26.02 23.26 -8.64
CA ASP A 66 -26.11 21.80 -8.74
C ASP A 66 -26.25 21.45 -10.24
N VAL A 67 -25.13 21.37 -10.95
CA VAL A 67 -25.04 20.56 -12.15
C VAL A 67 -24.57 19.20 -11.66
N ALA A 68 -25.42 18.18 -11.80
CA ALA A 68 -25.03 16.80 -11.53
C ALA A 68 -23.91 16.39 -12.50
N GLU A 69 -22.66 16.66 -12.13
CA GLU A 69 -21.48 16.32 -12.91
C GLU A 69 -21.39 14.80 -13.01
N ARG A 70 -21.46 14.29 -14.24
CA ARG A 70 -21.16 12.89 -14.53
C ARG A 70 -19.73 12.61 -14.03
N PRO A 71 -19.50 11.54 -13.26
CA PRO A 71 -18.16 11.25 -12.75
C PRO A 71 -17.22 11.00 -13.91
N SER A 72 -16.12 11.75 -13.96
CA SER A 72 -15.14 11.67 -15.03
C SER A 72 -14.43 10.31 -15.04
N THR A 73 -14.18 9.79 -16.24
CA THR A 73 -13.46 8.53 -16.44
C THR A 73 -11.96 8.71 -16.24
N LEU A 74 -11.20 7.63 -16.03
CA LEU A 74 -9.73 7.71 -15.96
C LEU A 74 -9.12 8.25 -17.26
N ARG A 75 -9.73 7.90 -18.41
CA ARG A 75 -9.32 8.41 -19.72
C ARG A 75 -9.47 9.93 -19.78
N GLU A 76 -10.63 10.46 -19.41
CA GLU A 76 -10.90 11.91 -19.40
C GLU A 76 -9.92 12.66 -18.47
N LEU A 77 -9.61 12.10 -17.30
CA LEU A 77 -8.65 12.71 -16.37
C LEU A 77 -7.21 12.75 -16.91
N CYS A 78 -6.86 11.82 -17.80
CA CYS A 78 -5.51 11.66 -18.34
C CYS A 78 -5.37 12.15 -19.79
N GLU A 79 -6.47 12.63 -20.38
CA GLU A 79 -6.52 13.08 -21.77
C GLU A 79 -5.55 14.24 -21.99
N GLY A 80 -4.88 14.23 -23.14
CA GLY A 80 -3.86 15.21 -23.50
C GLY A 80 -2.52 15.08 -22.74
N HIS A 81 -2.44 14.25 -21.70
CA HIS A 81 -1.22 14.08 -20.89
C HIS A 81 -0.60 12.69 -21.10
N VAL A 82 -1.40 11.63 -21.08
CA VAL A 82 -0.92 10.25 -21.19
C VAL A 82 -1.03 9.76 -22.64
N PRO A 83 -0.02 9.05 -23.18
CA PRO A 83 -0.07 8.52 -24.54
C PRO A 83 -1.29 7.61 -24.79
N GLU A 84 -1.90 7.77 -25.95
CA GLU A 84 -3.14 7.06 -26.33
C GLU A 84 -3.05 5.53 -26.22
N HIS A 85 -1.90 4.94 -26.54
CA HIS A 85 -1.70 3.50 -26.41
C HIS A 85 -1.79 3.01 -24.95
N VAL A 86 -1.34 3.82 -23.98
CA VAL A 86 -1.44 3.49 -22.56
C VAL A 86 -2.89 3.64 -22.09
N LEU A 87 -3.61 4.67 -22.56
CA LEU A 87 -5.02 4.88 -22.24
C LEU A 87 -5.91 3.74 -22.72
N ARG A 88 -5.74 3.29 -23.97
CA ARG A 88 -6.45 2.09 -24.49
C ARG A 88 -6.12 0.87 -23.67
N ARG A 89 -4.84 0.65 -23.39
CA ARG A 89 -4.38 -0.53 -22.66
C ARG A 89 -4.96 -0.57 -21.25
N MET A 90 -5.02 0.58 -20.59
CA MET A 90 -5.65 0.75 -19.28
C MET A 90 -7.13 0.32 -19.31
N GLU A 91 -7.90 0.75 -20.31
CA GLU A 91 -9.31 0.35 -20.48
C GLU A 91 -9.47 -1.14 -20.78
N GLU A 92 -8.64 -1.72 -21.65
CA GLU A 92 -8.64 -3.16 -21.96
C GLU A 92 -8.43 -4.05 -20.73
N ILE A 93 -7.64 -3.57 -19.77
CA ILE A 93 -7.38 -4.27 -18.51
C ILE A 93 -8.53 -4.08 -17.50
N GLY A 94 -9.45 -3.16 -17.78
CA GLY A 94 -10.62 -2.86 -16.95
C GLY A 94 -10.45 -1.65 -16.01
N PHE A 95 -9.40 -0.85 -16.18
CA PHE A 95 -9.22 0.39 -15.41
C PHE A 95 -9.98 1.55 -16.06
N VAL A 96 -11.31 1.58 -15.85
CA VAL A 96 -12.20 2.57 -16.49
C VAL A 96 -12.50 3.75 -15.56
N MET A 97 -12.94 3.46 -14.33
CA MET A 97 -13.34 4.48 -13.37
C MET A 97 -12.21 4.77 -12.37
N PRO A 98 -11.95 6.05 -12.06
CA PRO A 98 -10.91 6.40 -11.10
C PRO A 98 -11.37 6.06 -9.67
N THR A 99 -10.45 5.53 -8.88
CA THR A 99 -10.61 5.48 -7.42
C THR A 99 -10.53 6.89 -6.83
N ASP A 100 -10.95 7.08 -5.59
CA ASP A 100 -10.95 8.41 -4.95
C ASP A 100 -9.55 9.02 -4.87
N VAL A 101 -8.53 8.22 -4.56
CA VAL A 101 -7.13 8.69 -4.59
C VAL A 101 -6.67 9.04 -6.00
N GLN A 102 -7.10 8.31 -7.03
CA GLN A 102 -6.75 8.64 -8.41
C GLN A 102 -7.43 9.95 -8.86
N ARG A 103 -8.72 10.12 -8.53
CA ARG A 103 -9.48 11.33 -8.87
C ARG A 103 -8.86 12.59 -8.26
N GLN A 104 -8.42 12.51 -7.00
CA GLN A 104 -7.78 13.64 -6.32
C GLN A 104 -6.31 13.82 -6.76
N ALA A 105 -5.56 12.74 -6.95
CA ALA A 105 -4.13 12.82 -7.20
C ALA A 105 -3.76 13.14 -8.65
N LEU A 106 -4.47 12.59 -9.64
CA LEU A 106 -4.06 12.71 -11.05
C LEU A 106 -3.93 14.16 -11.52
N PRO A 107 -4.88 15.09 -11.24
CA PRO A 107 -4.72 16.49 -11.64
C PRO A 107 -3.45 17.15 -11.08
N ILE A 108 -3.10 16.83 -9.83
CA ILE A 108 -1.92 17.36 -9.13
C ILE A 108 -0.62 16.72 -9.66
N LEU A 109 -0.65 15.41 -9.89
CA LEU A 109 0.50 14.69 -10.43
C LEU A 109 0.80 15.19 -11.84
N LEU A 110 -0.21 15.28 -12.71
CA LEU A 110 -0.05 15.68 -14.10
C LEU A 110 0.33 17.17 -14.27
N SER A 111 0.07 18.02 -13.27
CA SER A 111 0.56 19.42 -13.26
C SER A 111 2.05 19.56 -12.91
N GLY A 112 2.74 18.45 -12.57
CA GLY A 112 4.18 18.46 -12.26
C GLY A 112 4.54 18.77 -10.80
N CYS A 113 3.55 18.82 -9.90
CA CYS A 113 3.75 19.06 -8.48
C CYS A 113 4.29 17.81 -7.77
N ASP A 114 5.23 18.00 -6.85
CA ASP A 114 5.62 16.92 -5.94
C ASP A 114 4.42 16.51 -5.09
N CYS A 115 4.29 15.23 -4.77
CA CYS A 115 3.09 14.72 -4.13
C CYS A 115 3.37 13.65 -3.07
N ILE A 116 2.62 13.72 -1.96
CA ILE A 116 2.52 12.62 -1.00
C ILE A 116 1.14 12.00 -1.17
N LEU A 117 1.11 10.78 -1.72
CA LEU A 117 -0.07 9.95 -1.89
C LEU A 117 -0.28 9.10 -0.63
N HIS A 118 -1.19 9.54 0.22
CA HIS A 118 -1.54 8.85 1.46
C HIS A 118 -2.97 8.31 1.35
N ALA A 119 -3.06 7.01 1.09
CA ALA A 119 -4.32 6.29 0.95
C ALA A 119 -4.08 4.80 1.18
N GLN A 120 -5.07 4.04 1.64
CA GLN A 120 -4.91 2.62 1.98
C GLN A 120 -4.35 1.72 0.86
N THR A 121 -3.84 0.54 1.21
CA THR A 121 -3.42 -0.47 0.22
C THR A 121 -4.61 -0.89 -0.65
N GLY A 122 -4.38 -1.09 -1.94
CA GLY A 122 -5.46 -1.39 -2.90
C GLY A 122 -6.24 -0.18 -3.41
N SER A 123 -6.03 1.03 -2.86
CA SER A 123 -6.68 2.27 -3.34
C SER A 123 -6.28 2.69 -4.77
N GLY A 124 -5.27 2.06 -5.40
CA GLY A 124 -4.87 2.39 -6.77
C GLY A 124 -3.77 3.45 -6.90
N LYS A 125 -3.02 3.74 -5.83
CA LYS A 125 -1.82 4.63 -5.84
C LYS A 125 -0.82 4.26 -6.93
N THR A 126 -0.59 2.96 -7.14
CA THR A 126 0.34 2.44 -8.16
C THR A 126 -0.03 2.90 -9.56
N LEU A 127 -1.31 2.80 -9.93
CA LEU A 127 -1.76 3.26 -11.24
C LEU A 127 -1.60 4.78 -11.36
N ALA A 128 -1.90 5.55 -10.31
CA ALA A 128 -1.78 7.01 -10.32
C ALA A 128 -0.35 7.48 -10.64
N TYR A 129 0.67 6.96 -9.94
CA TYR A 129 2.06 7.36 -10.23
C TYR A 129 2.59 6.75 -11.54
N LEU A 130 2.07 5.60 -11.99
CA LEU A 130 2.47 5.04 -13.29
C LEU A 130 1.94 5.89 -14.44
N LEU A 131 0.69 6.38 -14.36
CA LEU A 131 0.12 7.29 -15.34
C LEU A 131 0.90 8.60 -15.41
N LEU A 132 1.33 9.14 -14.26
CA LEU A 132 2.29 10.25 -14.23
C LEU A 132 3.59 9.92 -14.96
N ILE A 133 4.18 8.75 -14.70
CA ILE A 133 5.42 8.37 -15.37
C ILE A 133 5.21 8.34 -16.89
N PHE A 134 4.13 7.70 -17.36
CA PHE A 134 3.82 7.61 -18.79
C PHE A 134 3.54 8.96 -19.46
N SER A 135 3.08 9.97 -18.72
CA SER A 135 2.83 11.30 -19.30
C SER A 135 4.10 12.11 -19.56
N VAL A 136 5.21 11.82 -18.87
CA VAL A 136 6.43 12.63 -18.95
C VAL A 136 7.63 11.94 -19.60
N ILE A 137 7.60 10.61 -19.77
CA ILE A 137 8.71 9.86 -20.38
C ILE A 137 8.75 10.03 -21.90
N ASN A 138 9.97 10.04 -22.46
CA ASN A 138 10.19 10.00 -23.90
C ASN A 138 10.89 8.70 -24.31
N THR A 139 10.19 7.79 -24.97
CA THR A 139 10.71 6.47 -25.37
C THR A 139 11.82 6.52 -26.43
N GLN A 140 11.99 7.65 -27.12
CA GLN A 140 13.06 7.82 -28.11
C GLN A 140 14.42 8.08 -27.45
N ARG A 141 14.44 8.46 -26.17
CA ARG A 141 15.68 8.69 -25.41
C ARG A 141 16.05 7.43 -24.61
N SER A 142 17.20 6.86 -24.94
CA SER A 142 17.80 5.74 -24.18
C SER A 142 18.43 6.24 -22.88
N ALA A 143 17.60 6.59 -21.90
CA ALA A 143 18.02 7.05 -20.59
C ALA A 143 16.98 6.69 -19.52
N VAL A 144 17.44 6.50 -18.28
CA VAL A 144 16.57 6.33 -17.12
C VAL A 144 15.85 7.64 -16.86
N GLN A 145 14.53 7.64 -17.07
CA GLN A 145 13.67 8.82 -16.93
C GLN A 145 12.73 8.70 -15.73
N ALA A 146 12.43 7.48 -15.27
CA ALA A 146 11.66 7.25 -14.05
C ALA A 146 12.30 6.16 -13.19
N LEU A 147 12.36 6.42 -11.88
CA LEU A 147 12.81 5.46 -10.88
C LEU A 147 11.70 5.26 -9.84
N ILE A 148 11.33 4.00 -9.62
CA ILE A 148 10.37 3.60 -8.60
C ILE A 148 11.13 2.77 -7.56
N VAL A 149 11.21 3.28 -6.35
CA VAL A 149 11.83 2.60 -5.21
C VAL A 149 10.74 1.90 -4.41
N VAL A 150 10.93 0.60 -4.20
CA VAL A 150 10.02 -0.24 -3.43
C VAL A 150 10.75 -0.86 -2.24
N PRO A 151 10.04 -1.18 -1.14
CA PRO A 151 10.62 -1.83 0.04
C PRO A 151 11.03 -3.28 -0.20
N THR A 152 10.23 -4.04 -0.94
CA THR A 152 10.38 -5.49 -1.10
C THR A 152 10.44 -5.88 -2.57
N ARG A 153 11.00 -7.07 -2.82
CA ARG A 153 11.12 -7.62 -4.17
C ARG A 153 9.74 -7.94 -4.73
N GLU A 154 8.85 -8.48 -3.92
CA GLU A 154 7.52 -8.92 -4.34
C GLU A 154 6.67 -7.75 -4.81
N LEU A 155 6.69 -6.65 -4.04
CA LEU A 155 6.05 -5.41 -4.46
C LEU A 155 6.69 -4.88 -5.74
N GLY A 156 8.03 -4.90 -5.84
CA GLY A 156 8.74 -4.52 -7.06
C GLY A 156 8.34 -5.34 -8.28
N MET A 157 8.14 -6.65 -8.14
CA MET A 157 7.68 -7.51 -9.21
C MET A 157 6.24 -7.16 -9.64
N GLN A 158 5.36 -6.85 -8.69
CA GLN A 158 3.99 -6.42 -8.97
C GLN A 158 3.96 -5.09 -9.72
N VAL A 159 4.66 -4.08 -9.22
CA VAL A 159 4.76 -2.77 -9.87
C VAL A 159 5.37 -2.91 -11.26
N THR A 160 6.43 -3.71 -11.40
CA THR A 160 7.04 -3.99 -12.72
C THR A 160 6.05 -4.65 -13.67
N LYS A 161 5.25 -5.62 -13.20
CA LYS A 161 4.24 -6.30 -14.02
C LYS A 161 3.21 -5.30 -14.54
N VAL A 162 2.66 -4.45 -13.65
CA VAL A 162 1.68 -3.42 -14.05
C VAL A 162 2.31 -2.44 -15.04
N ALA A 163 3.51 -1.93 -14.76
CA ALA A 163 4.23 -1.03 -15.66
C ALA A 163 4.46 -1.64 -17.05
N ARG A 164 4.88 -2.91 -17.13
CA ARG A 164 5.08 -3.60 -18.42
C ARG A 164 3.78 -3.84 -19.17
N VAL A 165 2.71 -4.19 -18.44
CA VAL A 165 1.39 -4.42 -19.02
C VAL A 165 0.82 -3.13 -19.62
N LEU A 166 1.01 -1.98 -18.96
CA LEU A 166 0.61 -0.66 -19.47
C LEU A 166 1.51 -0.18 -20.62
N ALA A 167 2.81 -0.48 -20.57
CA ALA A 167 3.78 -0.15 -21.62
C ALA A 167 3.67 -1.03 -22.87
N ALA A 168 2.88 -2.12 -22.83
CA ALA A 168 2.74 -3.05 -23.93
C ALA A 168 2.08 -2.35 -25.12
N LYS A 169 2.67 -2.53 -26.31
CA LYS A 169 2.11 -1.98 -27.54
C LYS A 169 0.97 -2.84 -28.07
N PRO A 170 -0.06 -2.24 -28.66
CA PRO A 170 -1.01 -2.95 -29.51
C PRO A 170 -0.26 -3.58 -30.69
N ALA A 171 -0.62 -4.82 -31.06
CA ALA A 171 -0.02 -5.52 -32.20
C ALA A 171 -0.24 -4.82 -33.55
N GLU A 172 -1.14 -3.83 -33.60
CA GLU A 172 -1.63 -3.17 -34.82
C GLU A 172 -0.98 -1.80 -35.10
N LEU A 173 -0.19 -1.25 -34.17
CA LEU A 173 0.52 0.02 -34.38
C LEU A 173 1.93 -0.23 -34.91
N GLY A 174 2.18 0.22 -36.15
CA GLY A 174 3.36 -0.05 -36.96
C GLY A 174 4.74 0.17 -36.32
N LEU A 175 5.74 -0.36 -37.02
CA LEU A 175 7.13 -0.64 -36.60
C LEU A 175 7.99 0.55 -36.10
N GLU A 176 7.52 1.80 -36.10
CA GLU A 176 8.44 2.96 -36.05
C GLU A 176 8.68 3.61 -34.68
N GLN A 177 7.89 3.32 -33.64
CA GLN A 177 8.14 3.88 -32.31
C GLN A 177 8.99 2.93 -31.45
N LYS A 178 10.01 3.43 -30.76
CA LYS A 178 10.76 2.62 -29.79
C LYS A 178 9.87 2.26 -28.59
N SER A 179 9.88 1.00 -28.16
CA SER A 179 9.08 0.53 -27.02
C SER A 179 9.60 1.06 -25.69
N CYS A 180 8.70 1.44 -24.78
CA CYS A 180 9.07 1.78 -23.40
C CYS A 180 9.66 0.55 -22.70
N THR A 181 10.90 0.65 -22.22
CA THR A 181 11.60 -0.44 -21.55
C THR A 181 11.51 -0.31 -20.03
N VAL A 182 11.09 -1.40 -19.38
CA VAL A 182 10.94 -1.46 -17.91
C VAL A 182 11.85 -2.53 -17.31
N MET A 183 12.81 -2.09 -16.50
CA MET A 183 13.75 -2.96 -15.79
C MET A 183 13.37 -3.10 -14.32
N ALA A 184 13.45 -4.34 -13.81
CA ALA A 184 13.36 -4.63 -12.38
C ALA A 184 14.76 -4.88 -11.81
N LEU A 185 15.19 -4.02 -10.89
CA LEU A 185 16.43 -4.12 -10.14
C LEU A 185 16.13 -4.49 -8.68
N LEU A 186 15.69 -5.72 -8.48
CA LEU A 186 15.20 -6.19 -7.18
C LEU A 186 16.27 -6.99 -6.42
N ASP A 187 17.38 -7.31 -7.09
CA ASP A 187 18.43 -8.18 -6.58
C ASP A 187 19.86 -7.81 -6.95
N GLY A 188 20.78 -8.01 -6.00
CA GLY A 188 22.23 -7.89 -6.20
C GLY A 188 22.87 -9.06 -6.97
N GLY A 189 22.20 -10.21 -7.07
CA GLY A 189 22.76 -11.41 -7.74
C GLY A 189 22.84 -11.31 -9.27
N ILE A 190 21.96 -10.52 -9.90
CA ILE A 190 21.85 -10.39 -11.36
C ILE A 190 22.69 -9.22 -11.90
N LEU A 191 23.50 -8.59 -11.04
CA LEU A 191 24.29 -7.38 -11.35
C LEU A 191 25.17 -7.51 -12.61
N ARG A 192 25.64 -8.71 -12.99
CA ARG A 192 26.47 -8.85 -14.20
C ARG A 192 25.68 -8.67 -15.50
N ARG A 193 24.52 -9.34 -15.66
CA ARG A 193 23.69 -9.20 -16.87
C ARG A 193 23.02 -7.82 -16.94
N HIS A 194 22.52 -7.33 -15.80
CA HIS A 194 21.93 -5.98 -15.73
C HIS A 194 22.96 -4.88 -16.01
N LYS A 195 24.22 -5.04 -15.59
CA LYS A 195 25.30 -4.09 -15.91
C LYS A 195 25.58 -4.00 -17.41
N SER A 196 25.57 -5.12 -18.13
CA SER A 196 25.77 -5.11 -19.58
C SER A 196 24.61 -4.43 -20.29
N TRP A 197 23.37 -4.73 -19.88
CA TRP A 197 22.19 -4.13 -20.51
C TRP A 197 22.07 -2.64 -20.21
N LEU A 198 22.29 -2.21 -18.96
CA LEU A 198 22.30 -0.79 -18.57
C LEU A 198 23.32 0.05 -19.35
N LYS A 199 24.45 -0.53 -19.70
CA LYS A 199 25.50 0.15 -20.46
C LYS A 199 25.21 0.20 -21.96
N ALA A 200 24.59 -0.84 -22.51
CA ALA A 200 24.28 -0.91 -23.94
C ALA A 200 23.02 -0.10 -24.29
N GLU A 201 21.96 -0.25 -23.50
CA GLU A 201 20.67 0.40 -23.73
C GLU A 201 19.96 0.64 -22.39
N PRO A 202 20.13 1.84 -21.80
CA PRO A 202 19.48 2.18 -20.54
C PRO A 202 17.95 2.08 -20.64
N PRO A 203 17.28 1.44 -19.66
CA PRO A 203 15.84 1.33 -19.63
C PRO A 203 15.19 2.69 -19.33
N THR A 204 13.99 2.92 -19.86
CA THR A 204 13.23 4.15 -19.59
C THR A 204 12.75 4.22 -18.14
N ILE A 205 12.23 3.09 -17.62
CA ILE A 205 11.68 2.97 -16.27
C ILE A 205 12.48 1.90 -15.51
N VAL A 206 12.88 2.22 -14.28
CA VAL A 206 13.52 1.28 -13.35
C VAL A 206 12.69 1.14 -12.10
N VAL A 207 12.33 -0.10 -11.74
CA VAL A 207 11.74 -0.46 -10.45
C VAL A 207 12.81 -1.15 -9.63
N ALA A 208 13.17 -0.62 -8.46
CA ALA A 208 14.29 -1.13 -7.70
C ALA A 208 14.01 -1.23 -6.20
N THR A 209 14.59 -2.24 -5.55
CA THR A 209 14.73 -2.22 -4.10
C THR A 209 15.85 -1.25 -3.71
N LEU A 210 15.70 -0.56 -2.58
CA LEU A 210 16.66 0.45 -2.13
C LEU A 210 18.08 -0.11 -2.01
N GLY A 211 18.23 -1.32 -1.48
CA GLY A 211 19.53 -1.98 -1.32
C GLY A 211 20.23 -2.25 -2.66
N SER A 212 19.52 -2.81 -3.63
CA SER A 212 20.07 -3.09 -4.97
C SER A 212 20.41 -1.80 -5.72
N LEU A 213 19.56 -0.78 -5.61
CA LEU A 213 19.80 0.53 -6.20
C LEU A 213 21.07 1.20 -5.64
N CYS A 214 21.22 1.26 -4.31
CA CYS A 214 22.40 1.85 -3.67
C CYS A 214 23.70 1.16 -4.14
N GLN A 215 23.72 -0.17 -4.23
CA GLN A 215 24.90 -0.90 -4.72
C GLN A 215 25.27 -0.52 -6.16
N MET A 216 24.29 -0.22 -7.02
CA MET A 216 24.54 0.19 -8.41
C MET A 216 25.04 1.63 -8.51
N LEU A 217 24.50 2.52 -7.69
CA LEU A 217 24.90 3.92 -7.59
C LEU A 217 26.31 4.06 -7.00
N GLU A 218 26.62 3.35 -5.92
CA GLU A 218 27.94 3.34 -5.29
C GLU A 218 29.04 2.86 -6.26
N LYS A 219 28.71 1.90 -7.13
CA LYS A 219 29.63 1.39 -8.16
C LYS A 219 29.69 2.27 -9.42
N GLN A 220 28.97 3.39 -9.47
CA GLN A 220 28.89 4.30 -10.62
C GLN A 220 28.48 3.58 -11.93
N ILE A 221 27.69 2.51 -11.83
CA ILE A 221 27.18 1.76 -12.99
C ILE A 221 25.89 2.39 -13.51
N PHE A 222 25.17 3.08 -12.63
CA PHE A 222 23.83 3.60 -12.86
C PHE A 222 23.83 5.11 -12.70
N LYS A 223 23.33 5.84 -13.70
CA LYS A 223 23.27 7.30 -13.71
C LYS A 223 21.81 7.76 -13.69
N LEU A 224 21.52 8.78 -12.88
CA LEU A 224 20.18 9.35 -12.68
C LEU A 224 20.03 10.76 -13.26
N GLU A 225 20.98 11.21 -14.08
CA GLU A 225 21.04 12.59 -14.61
C GLU A 225 19.80 12.98 -15.44
N SER A 226 19.19 12.02 -16.16
CA SER A 226 17.99 12.25 -16.99
C SER A 226 16.67 11.90 -16.28
N MET A 227 16.72 11.57 -14.99
CA MET A 227 15.55 11.17 -14.23
C MET A 227 14.61 12.36 -14.02
N ARG A 228 13.36 12.21 -14.47
CA ARG A 228 12.29 13.20 -14.33
C ARG A 228 11.34 12.88 -13.19
N VAL A 229 11.13 11.59 -12.90
CA VAL A 229 10.21 11.16 -11.83
C VAL A 229 10.92 10.21 -10.89
N LEU A 230 10.82 10.51 -9.59
CA LEU A 230 11.22 9.62 -8.51
C LEU A 230 9.99 9.24 -7.68
N VAL A 231 9.68 7.96 -7.61
CA VAL A 231 8.60 7.42 -6.77
C VAL A 231 9.24 6.62 -5.62
N ILE A 232 8.78 6.87 -4.40
CA ILE A 232 9.12 6.09 -3.20
C ILE A 232 7.82 5.45 -2.70
N ASP A 233 7.62 4.16 -2.98
CA ASP A 233 6.39 3.43 -2.64
C ASP A 233 6.52 2.69 -1.30
N GLU A 234 5.44 2.57 -0.54
CA GLU A 234 5.43 2.09 0.85
C GLU A 234 6.54 2.74 1.72
N VAL A 235 6.54 4.07 1.76
CA VAL A 235 7.55 4.84 2.50
C VAL A 235 7.53 4.57 4.01
N ASP A 236 6.38 4.22 4.59
CA ASP A 236 6.25 3.80 5.99
C ASP A 236 7.19 2.64 6.33
N PHE A 237 7.26 1.66 5.45
CA PHE A 237 8.11 0.51 5.63
C PHE A 237 9.59 0.88 5.63
N MET A 238 9.99 1.77 4.72
CA MET A 238 11.38 2.20 4.62
C MET A 238 11.88 2.96 5.85
N PHE A 239 10.96 3.46 6.69
CA PHE A 239 11.28 4.11 7.96
C PHE A 239 11.41 3.15 9.16
N ASN A 240 11.10 1.86 9.00
CA ASN A 240 11.19 0.88 10.09
C ASN A 240 12.64 0.49 10.46
N SER A 241 13.59 0.66 9.54
CA SER A 241 15.00 0.26 9.71
C SER A 241 15.94 1.46 9.59
N SER A 242 16.79 1.68 10.61
CA SER A 242 17.78 2.78 10.60
C SER A 242 18.72 2.73 9.39
N LYS A 243 19.07 1.51 8.94
CA LYS A 243 19.88 1.29 7.74
C LYS A 243 19.13 1.75 6.49
N GLN A 244 17.87 1.35 6.33
CA GLN A 244 17.05 1.76 5.18
C GLN A 244 16.83 3.28 5.16
N VAL A 245 16.57 3.90 6.31
CA VAL A 245 16.45 5.36 6.44
C VAL A 245 17.72 6.06 5.97
N SER A 246 18.89 5.58 6.39
CA SER A 246 20.17 6.18 5.98
C SER A 246 20.41 6.08 4.47
N SER A 247 20.10 4.93 3.87
CA SER A 247 20.21 4.70 2.43
C SER A 247 19.20 5.54 1.64
N LEU A 248 17.96 5.66 2.12
CA LEU A 248 16.92 6.46 1.48
C LEU A 248 17.29 7.94 1.51
N ARG A 249 17.79 8.43 2.65
CA ARG A 249 18.30 9.80 2.76
C ARG A 249 19.42 10.05 1.75
N LYS A 250 20.42 9.17 1.67
CA LYS A 250 21.50 9.26 0.66
C LYS A 250 20.96 9.27 -0.77
N LEU A 251 19.96 8.44 -1.08
CA LEU A 251 19.30 8.46 -2.38
C LEU A 251 18.70 9.83 -2.68
N LEU A 252 17.84 10.32 -1.78
CA LEU A 252 17.08 11.56 -1.95
C LEU A 252 17.97 12.80 -2.04
N THR A 253 19.05 12.84 -1.24
CA THR A 253 19.90 14.03 -1.07
C THR A 253 21.25 13.98 -1.74
N SER A 254 21.80 12.81 -2.10
CA SER A 254 23.15 12.74 -2.71
C SER A 254 23.10 12.24 -4.14
N TYR A 255 22.29 11.22 -4.43
CA TYR A 255 22.30 10.57 -5.75
C TYR A 255 21.32 11.16 -6.75
N SER A 256 20.28 11.84 -6.29
CA SER A 256 19.17 12.27 -7.14
C SER A 256 18.96 13.79 -7.16
N LEU A 257 19.84 14.59 -6.54
CA LEU A 257 19.79 16.05 -6.50
C LEU A 257 19.66 16.65 -7.92
N SER A 258 18.42 16.89 -8.34
CA SER A 258 18.09 17.57 -9.58
C SER A 258 16.90 18.46 -9.30
N ASN A 259 17.03 19.76 -9.61
CA ASN A 259 15.97 20.74 -9.40
C ASN A 259 14.76 20.52 -10.33
N SER A 260 14.89 19.67 -11.36
CA SER A 260 13.86 19.43 -12.37
C SER A 260 13.09 18.11 -12.19
N ARG A 261 13.39 17.31 -11.16
CA ARG A 261 12.64 16.07 -10.90
C ARG A 261 11.31 16.36 -10.19
N GLN A 262 10.31 15.54 -10.45
CA GLN A 262 9.10 15.41 -9.65
C GLN A 262 9.24 14.22 -8.70
N THR A 263 8.97 14.43 -7.42
CA THR A 263 9.07 13.40 -6.38
C THR A 263 7.68 13.03 -5.87
N VAL A 264 7.39 11.72 -5.84
CA VAL A 264 6.14 11.16 -5.33
C VAL A 264 6.43 10.18 -4.20
N PHE A 265 5.90 10.45 -3.02
CA PHE A 265 5.88 9.47 -1.92
C PHE A 265 4.51 8.80 -1.90
N ALA A 266 4.46 7.47 -1.90
CA ALA A 266 3.23 6.71 -1.76
C ALA A 266 3.27 5.86 -0.48
N SER A 267 2.21 5.91 0.31
CA SER A 267 2.09 5.08 1.50
C SER A 267 0.65 4.74 1.83
N ALA A 268 0.46 3.58 2.46
CA ALA A 268 -0.82 3.23 3.08
C ALA A 268 -1.04 3.95 4.41
N SER A 269 0.05 4.21 5.14
CA SER A 269 0.01 4.86 6.43
C SER A 269 1.21 5.79 6.56
N ILE A 270 1.04 6.97 7.15
CA ILE A 270 2.17 7.84 7.50
C ILE A 270 1.92 8.36 8.91
N PRO A 271 2.47 7.71 9.94
CA PRO A 271 2.42 8.22 11.30
C PRO A 271 2.99 9.64 11.33
N GLN A 272 2.26 10.57 11.95
CA GLN A 272 2.63 12.00 11.96
C GLN A 272 2.85 12.59 10.56
N HIS A 273 1.98 12.27 9.58
CA HIS A 273 2.07 12.75 8.19
C HIS A 273 2.41 14.24 8.01
N ARG A 274 1.94 15.13 8.90
CA ARG A 274 2.32 16.57 8.88
C ARG A 274 3.80 16.80 9.15
N ARG A 275 4.37 16.05 10.11
CA ARG A 275 5.81 16.09 10.41
C ARG A 275 6.59 15.52 9.24
N PHE A 276 6.13 14.43 8.65
CA PHE A 276 6.75 13.85 7.47
C PHE A 276 6.77 14.84 6.28
N LEU A 277 5.66 15.53 6.02
CA LEU A 277 5.58 16.60 5.01
C LEU A 277 6.60 17.71 5.29
N TYR A 278 6.70 18.17 6.54
CA TYR A 278 7.69 19.16 6.95
C TYR A 278 9.12 18.67 6.72
N ASP A 279 9.42 17.42 7.07
CA ASP A 279 10.73 16.82 6.87
C ASP A 279 11.07 16.70 5.37
N CYS A 280 10.09 16.36 4.51
CA CYS A 280 10.27 16.32 3.05
C CYS A 280 10.74 17.66 2.50
N ILE A 281 10.14 18.76 2.95
CA ILE A 281 10.50 20.12 2.53
C ILE A 281 11.84 20.53 3.15
N GLN A 282 11.99 20.40 4.46
CA GLN A 282 13.18 20.86 5.19
C GLN A 282 14.46 20.14 4.72
N GLN A 283 14.35 18.84 4.44
CA GLN A 283 15.48 18.02 3.98
C GLN A 283 15.67 18.07 2.46
N LYS A 284 14.88 18.89 1.74
CA LYS A 284 14.92 19.05 0.29
C LYS A 284 14.71 17.73 -0.46
N TRP A 285 13.86 16.86 0.08
CA TRP A 285 13.44 15.64 -0.63
C TRP A 285 12.41 15.96 -1.71
N THR A 286 11.60 17.00 -1.47
CA THR A 286 10.62 17.56 -2.40
C THR A 286 10.85 19.06 -2.60
N LYS A 287 10.16 19.62 -3.60
CA LYS A 287 9.95 21.07 -3.74
C LYS A 287 9.10 21.61 -2.58
N GLY A 288 9.13 22.94 -2.41
CA GLY A 288 8.44 23.63 -1.31
C GLY A 288 6.92 23.66 -1.42
N ASP A 289 6.38 23.40 -2.61
CA ASP A 289 4.96 23.37 -2.97
C ASP A 289 4.39 21.95 -3.04
N VAL A 290 5.03 20.98 -2.37
CA VAL A 290 4.56 19.59 -2.30
C VAL A 290 3.12 19.50 -1.78
N VAL A 291 2.29 18.72 -2.48
CA VAL A 291 0.88 18.54 -2.12
C VAL A 291 0.68 17.19 -1.45
N HIS A 292 0.01 17.19 -0.29
CA HIS A 292 -0.36 15.97 0.42
C HIS A 292 -1.80 15.58 0.05
N VAL A 293 -1.93 14.58 -0.82
CA VAL A 293 -3.22 13.98 -1.18
C VAL A 293 -3.51 12.89 -0.16
N HIS A 294 -4.40 13.20 0.77
CA HIS A 294 -4.81 12.32 1.84
C HIS A 294 -6.25 11.89 1.62
N VAL A 295 -6.42 10.68 1.09
CA VAL A 295 -7.74 10.09 0.87
C VAL A 295 -8.00 9.06 1.95
N ASN A 296 -9.01 9.37 2.75
CA ASN A 296 -9.54 8.68 3.93
C ASN A 296 -8.90 9.00 5.30
N PRO A 297 -9.66 9.62 6.22
CA PRO A 297 -9.44 9.45 7.65
C PRO A 297 -9.98 8.07 8.06
N ILE A 298 -9.11 7.15 8.49
CA ILE A 298 -9.43 5.87 9.16
C ILE A 298 -10.77 5.25 8.72
N GLU A 299 -10.77 4.51 7.60
CA GLU A 299 -11.92 3.67 7.29
C GLU A 299 -12.00 2.51 8.30
N PRO A 300 -13.20 2.17 8.81
CA PRO A 300 -13.36 1.00 9.65
C PRO A 300 -12.93 -0.26 8.89
N MET A 301 -12.40 -1.24 9.61
CA MET A 301 -12.06 -2.54 9.00
C MET A 301 -13.27 -3.10 8.22
N PRO A 302 -13.04 -3.77 7.08
CA PRO A 302 -14.13 -4.34 6.29
C PRO A 302 -15.04 -5.22 7.17
N SER A 303 -16.35 -4.95 7.15
CA SER A 303 -17.32 -5.63 8.01
C SER A 303 -17.41 -7.15 7.81
N ARG A 304 -16.94 -7.65 6.67
CA ARG A 304 -16.85 -9.08 6.35
C ARG A 304 -15.64 -9.78 6.97
N LEU A 305 -14.71 -9.02 7.56
CA LEU A 305 -13.55 -9.58 8.21
C LEU A 305 -13.85 -9.84 9.67
N HIS A 306 -13.77 -11.12 10.08
CA HIS A 306 -14.02 -11.52 11.45
C HIS A 306 -12.73 -11.46 12.25
N HIS A 307 -12.71 -10.63 13.28
CA HIS A 307 -11.56 -10.46 14.16
C HIS A 307 -11.81 -11.20 15.47
N ARG A 308 -10.84 -12.01 15.89
CA ARG A 308 -10.92 -12.79 17.12
C ARG A 308 -9.57 -12.92 17.80
N PHE A 309 -9.57 -13.24 19.08
CA PHE A 309 -8.35 -13.40 19.87
C PHE A 309 -8.46 -14.53 20.90
N VAL A 310 -7.31 -15.06 21.30
CA VAL A 310 -7.17 -16.05 22.37
C VAL A 310 -6.15 -15.55 23.38
N ILE A 311 -6.51 -15.58 24.67
CA ILE A 311 -5.57 -15.30 25.75
C ILE A 311 -4.81 -16.59 26.09
N CYS A 312 -3.50 -16.58 25.91
CA CYS A 312 -2.63 -17.72 26.21
C CYS A 312 -1.26 -17.27 26.72
N SER A 313 -0.60 -18.14 27.49
CA SER A 313 0.79 -17.89 27.90
C SER A 313 1.75 -18.09 26.72
N LYS A 314 2.90 -17.42 26.73
CA LYS A 314 3.93 -17.58 25.67
C LYS A 314 4.36 -19.03 25.46
N LYS A 315 4.37 -19.85 26.52
CA LYS A 315 4.70 -21.28 26.46
C LYS A 315 3.61 -22.09 25.75
N ALA A 316 2.34 -21.72 25.96
CA ALA A 316 1.19 -22.41 25.38
C ALA A 316 0.89 -22.02 23.93
N ARG A 317 1.43 -20.89 23.43
CA ARG A 317 1.14 -20.36 22.08
C ARG A 317 1.23 -21.39 20.95
N HIS A 318 2.22 -22.30 21.00
CA HIS A 318 2.38 -23.35 19.98
C HIS A 318 1.20 -24.34 19.98
N GLN A 319 0.80 -24.81 21.16
CA GLN A 319 -0.34 -25.72 21.34
C GLN A 319 -1.67 -25.02 21.00
N THR A 320 -1.80 -23.76 21.39
CA THR A 320 -2.95 -22.91 21.04
C THR A 320 -3.09 -22.78 19.51
N LEU A 321 -1.99 -22.47 18.81
CA LEU A 321 -2.00 -22.38 17.35
C LEU A 321 -2.39 -23.72 16.70
N GLN A 322 -1.82 -24.83 17.17
CA GLN A 322 -2.17 -26.16 16.66
C GLN A 322 -3.67 -26.44 16.81
N SER A 323 -4.24 -26.14 17.98
CA SER A 323 -5.67 -26.32 18.25
C SER A 323 -6.54 -25.46 17.34
N LEU A 324 -6.13 -24.21 17.08
CA LEU A 324 -6.81 -23.31 16.14
C LEU A 324 -6.75 -23.83 14.71
N LEU A 325 -5.58 -24.29 14.24
CA LEU A 325 -5.44 -24.83 12.88
C LEU A 325 -6.30 -26.09 12.68
N GLN A 326 -6.42 -26.93 13.71
CA GLN A 326 -7.27 -28.12 13.68
C GLN A 326 -8.76 -27.77 13.69
N SER A 327 -9.18 -26.78 14.48
CA SER A 327 -10.59 -26.40 14.58
C SER A 327 -11.08 -25.62 13.36
N ASP A 328 -10.26 -24.71 12.84
CA ASP A 328 -10.62 -23.89 11.69
C ASP A 328 -10.47 -24.62 10.35
N ALA A 329 -9.57 -25.62 10.29
CA ALA A 329 -9.18 -26.36 9.08
C ALA A 329 -9.02 -25.45 7.85
N PRO A 330 -8.13 -24.44 7.89
CA PRO A 330 -8.08 -23.40 6.88
C PRO A 330 -7.53 -23.92 5.55
N LEU A 331 -8.21 -23.62 4.44
CA LEU A 331 -7.69 -23.94 3.11
C LEU A 331 -6.41 -23.15 2.79
N SER A 332 -6.33 -21.89 3.20
CA SER A 332 -5.21 -21.01 2.88
C SER A 332 -5.02 -19.98 3.99
N ALA A 333 -3.86 -20.02 4.63
CA ALA A 333 -3.59 -19.20 5.81
C ALA A 333 -2.18 -18.60 5.82
N ILE A 334 -2.05 -17.45 6.47
CA ILE A 334 -0.77 -16.83 6.78
C ILE A 334 -0.62 -16.73 8.31
N ILE A 335 0.45 -17.29 8.84
CA ILE A 335 0.86 -17.18 10.24
C ILE A 335 1.96 -16.13 10.33
N PHE A 336 1.67 -15.04 11.03
CA PHE A 336 2.60 -13.97 11.30
C PHE A 336 3.34 -14.18 12.61
N VAL A 337 4.67 -14.24 12.51
CA VAL A 337 5.59 -14.36 13.64
C VAL A 337 6.38 -13.05 13.79
N GLY A 338 6.66 -12.67 15.02
CA GLY A 338 7.40 -11.46 15.33
C GLY A 338 8.82 -11.49 14.77
N GLU A 339 9.32 -10.31 14.39
CA GLU A 339 10.70 -10.18 13.92
C GLU A 339 11.71 -10.59 14.99
N GLN A 340 12.76 -11.30 14.54
CA GLN A 340 13.89 -11.63 15.39
C GLN A 340 14.68 -10.37 15.74
N SER A 341 15.00 -10.19 17.02
CA SER A 341 15.81 -9.06 17.46
C SER A 341 17.23 -9.13 16.90
N GLU A 342 17.85 -7.97 16.62
CA GLU A 342 19.25 -7.91 16.16
C GLU A 342 20.23 -8.55 17.14
N LYS A 343 19.92 -8.51 18.45
CA LYS A 343 20.71 -9.20 19.48
C LYS A 343 20.62 -10.72 19.30
N SER A 344 19.42 -11.25 19.08
CA SER A 344 19.18 -12.68 18.84
C SER A 344 19.86 -13.17 17.55
N LYS A 345 19.83 -12.36 16.47
CA LYS A 345 20.54 -12.65 15.22
C LYS A 345 22.05 -12.77 15.45
N LYS A 346 22.64 -11.81 16.16
CA LYS A 346 24.09 -11.82 16.48
C LYS A 346 24.51 -12.97 17.39
N ALA A 347 23.61 -13.44 18.25
CA ALA A 347 23.83 -14.59 19.11
C ALA A 347 23.73 -15.95 18.38
N GLY A 348 23.32 -15.96 17.11
CA GLY A 348 23.15 -17.20 16.35
C GLY A 348 21.91 -18.01 16.71
N ASN A 349 20.94 -17.42 17.42
CA ASN A 349 19.70 -18.11 17.77
C ASN A 349 18.87 -18.38 16.50
N ALA A 350 18.22 -19.54 16.45
CA ALA A 350 17.30 -19.87 15.36
C ALA A 350 16.13 -18.86 15.28
N PRO A 351 15.70 -18.45 14.07
CA PRO A 351 14.50 -17.63 13.89
C PRO A 351 13.27 -18.29 14.51
N ALA A 352 12.40 -17.48 15.13
CA ALA A 352 11.14 -17.97 15.69
C ALA A 352 10.24 -18.60 14.61
N THR A 353 10.35 -18.13 13.37
CA THR A 353 9.72 -18.69 12.18
C THR A 353 10.18 -20.11 11.89
N THR A 354 11.49 -20.40 11.99
CA THR A 354 12.04 -21.75 11.79
C THR A 354 11.56 -22.71 12.87
N LEU A 355 11.65 -22.29 14.14
CA LEU A 355 11.20 -23.09 15.29
C LEU A 355 9.71 -23.45 15.19
N LEU A 356 8.88 -22.50 14.74
CA LEU A 356 7.45 -22.72 14.57
C LEU A 356 7.17 -23.76 13.47
N ILE A 357 7.91 -23.73 12.36
CA ILE A 357 7.74 -24.71 11.29
C ILE A 357 8.17 -26.10 11.73
N ASP A 358 9.27 -26.22 12.45
CA ASP A 358 9.72 -27.52 12.96
C ASP A 358 8.67 -28.13 13.90
N PHE A 359 8.06 -27.30 14.75
CA PHE A 359 6.92 -27.70 15.56
C PHE A 359 5.71 -28.12 14.71
N LEU A 360 5.30 -27.31 13.72
CA LEU A 360 4.13 -27.60 12.89
C LEU A 360 4.33 -28.87 12.03
N LYS A 361 5.52 -29.08 11.46
CA LYS A 361 5.84 -30.30 10.70
C LYS A 361 5.78 -31.57 11.55
N THR A 362 6.09 -31.46 12.84
CA THR A 362 6.05 -32.59 13.77
C THR A 362 4.64 -32.87 14.29
N SER A 363 3.81 -31.83 14.40
CA SER A 363 2.53 -31.87 15.12
C SER A 363 1.28 -31.84 14.22
N HIS A 364 1.43 -31.43 12.96
CA HIS A 364 0.34 -31.27 12.00
C HIS A 364 0.41 -32.35 10.91
N GLU A 365 -0.33 -33.45 11.08
CA GLU A 365 -0.47 -34.52 10.07
C GLU A 365 -1.43 -34.17 8.91
N GLY A 366 -1.75 -32.89 8.72
CA GLY A 366 -2.72 -32.40 7.73
C GLY A 366 -2.11 -31.95 6.39
N CYS A 367 -2.80 -32.27 5.30
CA CYS A 367 -2.48 -32.18 3.87
C CYS A 367 -2.30 -30.76 3.27
N SER A 368 -1.67 -29.82 3.98
CA SER A 368 -1.36 -28.49 3.42
C SER A 368 0.15 -28.24 3.47
N ASP A 369 0.71 -27.82 2.34
CA ASP A 369 2.14 -27.50 2.25
C ASP A 369 2.47 -26.32 3.20
N ILE A 370 3.25 -26.62 4.23
CA ILE A 370 3.74 -25.63 5.18
C ILE A 370 4.98 -24.97 4.56
N LEU A 371 4.87 -23.69 4.26
CA LEU A 371 5.96 -22.93 3.67
C LEU A 371 6.48 -21.84 4.58
N LEU A 372 7.80 -21.70 4.57
CA LEU A 372 8.52 -20.66 5.25
C LEU A 372 8.76 -19.50 4.30
N LEU A 373 8.53 -18.28 4.78
CA LEU A 373 8.89 -17.08 4.06
C LEU A 373 9.74 -16.18 4.96
N GLU A 374 11.05 -16.21 4.73
CA GLU A 374 12.02 -15.40 5.47
C GLU A 374 12.66 -14.32 4.61
N GLU A 375 13.10 -13.24 5.25
CA GLU A 375 13.80 -12.12 4.60
C GLU A 375 15.10 -12.57 3.92
N GLY A 376 15.81 -13.53 4.52
CA GLY A 376 17.11 -14.03 4.04
C GLY A 376 17.03 -15.04 2.90
N MET A 377 15.84 -15.47 2.48
CA MET A 377 15.70 -16.49 1.44
C MET A 377 16.26 -16.02 0.10
N ASN A 378 16.90 -16.96 -0.61
CA ASN A 378 17.33 -16.73 -1.99
C ASN A 378 16.09 -16.44 -2.87
N PHE A 379 16.22 -15.46 -3.76
CA PHE A 379 15.14 -15.04 -4.66
C PHE A 379 14.53 -16.19 -5.48
N ASN A 380 15.36 -17.08 -6.05
CA ASN A 380 14.87 -18.16 -6.88
C ASN A 380 14.05 -19.17 -6.08
N LEU A 381 14.54 -19.51 -4.88
CA LEU A 381 13.82 -20.40 -3.95
C LEU A 381 12.49 -19.77 -3.53
N ARG A 382 12.53 -18.51 -3.11
CA ARG A 382 11.35 -17.75 -2.68
C ARG A 382 10.31 -17.62 -3.79
N THR A 383 10.74 -17.35 -5.03
CA THR A 383 9.86 -17.26 -6.21
C THR A 383 9.26 -18.62 -6.56
N ALA A 384 10.05 -19.68 -6.50
CA ALA A 384 9.58 -21.05 -6.73
C ALA A 384 8.52 -21.43 -5.69
N SER A 385 8.81 -21.25 -4.39
CA SER A 385 7.86 -21.53 -3.30
C SER A 385 6.56 -20.73 -3.47
N LEU A 386 6.63 -19.43 -3.76
CA LEU A 386 5.42 -18.62 -4.00
C LEU A 386 4.65 -19.02 -5.28
N SER A 387 5.32 -19.60 -6.27
CA SER A 387 4.68 -20.05 -7.51
C SER A 387 3.98 -21.40 -7.31
N GLU A 388 4.60 -22.30 -6.57
CA GLU A 388 4.04 -23.59 -6.16
C GLU A 388 2.78 -23.40 -5.31
N LEU A 389 2.81 -22.46 -4.35
CA LEU A 389 1.64 -22.05 -3.57
C LEU A 389 0.42 -21.67 -4.41
N ARG A 390 0.64 -20.98 -5.52
CA ARG A 390 -0.45 -20.51 -6.39
C ARG A 390 -1.09 -21.64 -7.19
N GLN A 391 -0.42 -22.79 -7.30
CA GLN A 391 -0.91 -23.96 -8.04
C GLN A 391 -1.55 -25.01 -7.11
N GLY A 392 -1.15 -25.07 -5.84
CA GLY A 392 -1.43 -26.19 -4.92
C GLY A 392 -2.80 -26.25 -4.23
N GLY A 393 -3.79 -25.41 -4.56
CA GLY A 393 -5.16 -25.51 -4.02
C GLY A 393 -5.34 -25.15 -2.53
N GLY A 394 -4.28 -25.14 -1.72
CA GLY A 394 -4.27 -24.68 -0.32
C GLY A 394 -2.85 -24.55 0.25
N TYR A 395 -2.67 -23.74 1.30
CA TYR A 395 -1.35 -23.49 1.89
C TYR A 395 -1.36 -22.98 3.32
N LEU A 396 -0.23 -23.21 4.03
CA LEU A 396 0.06 -22.58 5.31
C LEU A 396 1.40 -21.83 5.23
N LEU A 397 1.34 -20.51 5.17
CA LEU A 397 2.51 -19.65 5.03
C LEU A 397 2.94 -19.07 6.38
N VAL A 398 4.16 -19.37 6.84
CA VAL A 398 4.75 -18.75 8.04
C VAL A 398 5.69 -17.63 7.62
N ALA A 399 5.44 -16.40 8.08
CA ALA A 399 6.19 -15.22 7.66
C ALA A 399 6.33 -14.16 8.78
N THR A 400 7.31 -13.29 8.66
CA THR A 400 7.37 -12.01 9.40
C THR A 400 6.68 -10.90 8.62
N ASP A 401 6.39 -9.76 9.25
CA ASP A 401 5.81 -8.58 8.57
C ASP A 401 6.64 -8.14 7.36
N ILE A 402 7.96 -8.07 7.53
CA ILE A 402 8.93 -7.76 6.47
C ILE A 402 8.81 -8.76 5.33
N ALA A 403 8.76 -10.05 5.65
CA ALA A 403 8.72 -11.09 4.64
C ALA A 403 7.38 -11.15 3.89
N ALA A 404 6.25 -10.83 4.52
CA ALA A 404 4.95 -10.87 3.86
C ALA A 404 4.58 -9.57 3.11
N ARG A 405 5.33 -8.49 3.27
CA ARG A 405 5.08 -7.21 2.57
C ARG A 405 5.22 -7.39 1.05
N GLY A 406 4.23 -6.89 0.32
CA GLY A 406 4.13 -7.09 -1.14
C GLY A 406 3.74 -8.51 -1.56
N VAL A 407 3.56 -9.49 -0.66
CA VAL A 407 3.02 -10.79 -1.03
C VAL A 407 1.53 -10.64 -1.38
N ASP A 408 1.15 -11.09 -2.56
CA ASP A 408 -0.23 -11.09 -3.04
C ASP A 408 -0.70 -12.52 -3.28
N LEU A 409 -1.51 -12.98 -2.33
CA LEU A 409 -2.13 -14.29 -2.26
C LEU A 409 -3.64 -14.09 -1.99
N PRO A 410 -4.43 -13.85 -3.04
CA PRO A 410 -5.84 -13.48 -2.91
C PRO A 410 -6.72 -14.59 -2.32
N GLU A 411 -6.24 -15.83 -2.33
CA GLU A 411 -6.91 -17.01 -1.76
C GLU A 411 -6.81 -17.09 -0.23
N THR A 412 -6.04 -16.21 0.42
CA THR A 412 -5.88 -16.25 1.87
C THR A 412 -7.23 -16.05 2.54
N THR A 413 -7.65 -17.01 3.35
CA THR A 413 -8.89 -16.95 4.14
C THR A 413 -8.58 -16.61 5.60
N HIS A 414 -7.50 -17.17 6.14
CA HIS A 414 -7.15 -17.03 7.56
C HIS A 414 -5.82 -16.31 7.78
N ILE A 415 -5.81 -15.40 8.75
CA ILE A 415 -4.60 -14.76 9.27
C ILE A 415 -4.46 -15.15 10.74
N TYR A 416 -3.31 -15.68 11.11
CA TYR A 416 -2.96 -15.97 12.51
C TYR A 416 -1.82 -15.05 12.94
N ASN A 417 -2.09 -14.13 13.85
CA ASN A 417 -1.05 -13.38 14.54
C ASN A 417 -0.54 -14.25 15.69
N PHE A 418 0.51 -15.05 15.42
CA PHE A 418 1.17 -15.84 16.45
C PHE A 418 1.83 -14.93 17.50
N ASP A 419 2.42 -13.83 17.03
CA ASP A 419 2.79 -12.68 17.84
C ASP A 419 1.93 -11.49 17.45
N LEU A 420 1.36 -10.79 18.45
CA LEU A 420 0.62 -9.55 18.21
C LEU A 420 1.54 -8.50 17.53
N PRO A 421 1.08 -7.83 16.45
CA PRO A 421 1.85 -6.77 15.83
C PRO A 421 2.12 -5.60 16.78
N ARG A 422 3.17 -4.83 16.53
CA ARG A 422 3.59 -3.71 17.40
C ARG A 422 2.70 -2.48 17.28
N THR A 423 2.07 -2.29 16.14
CA THR A 423 1.26 -1.11 15.83
C THR A 423 -0.07 -1.51 15.17
N ALA A 424 -1.07 -0.62 15.28
CA ALA A 424 -2.35 -0.79 14.58
C ALA A 424 -2.15 -0.83 13.07
N VAL A 425 -1.21 -0.04 12.54
CA VAL A 425 -0.84 -0.03 11.12
C VAL A 425 -0.36 -1.40 10.66
N ASP A 426 0.51 -2.05 11.43
CA ASP A 426 0.97 -3.41 11.11
C ASP A 426 -0.18 -4.42 11.19
N TYR A 427 -1.07 -4.29 12.18
CA TYR A 427 -2.28 -5.11 12.26
C TYR A 427 -3.15 -4.98 11.01
N LEU A 428 -3.42 -3.75 10.57
CA LEU A 428 -4.16 -3.44 9.35
C LEU A 428 -3.49 -4.09 8.12
N HIS A 429 -2.16 -4.01 8.01
CA HIS A 429 -1.41 -4.61 6.91
C HIS A 429 -1.43 -6.14 6.90
N ARG A 430 -1.44 -6.78 8.06
CA ARG A 430 -1.60 -8.25 8.19
C ARG A 430 -3.02 -8.67 7.84
N ALA A 431 -4.01 -7.99 8.40
CA ALA A 431 -5.43 -8.21 8.15
C ALA A 431 -5.78 -8.02 6.65
N GLY A 432 -5.20 -7.01 6.00
CA GLY A 432 -5.35 -6.76 4.57
C GLY A 432 -4.69 -7.79 3.63
N ARG A 433 -4.15 -8.90 4.16
CA ARG A 433 -3.69 -10.04 3.35
C ARG A 433 -4.80 -11.06 3.08
N THR A 434 -5.89 -11.02 3.84
CA THR A 434 -7.12 -11.78 3.58
C THR A 434 -8.22 -10.86 3.03
N GLY A 435 -9.32 -11.43 2.56
CA GLY A 435 -10.48 -10.66 2.06
C GLY A 435 -10.23 -9.90 0.75
N ARG A 436 -9.24 -10.31 -0.05
CA ARG A 436 -8.88 -9.63 -1.31
C ARG A 436 -9.71 -10.04 -2.53
N LYS A 437 -10.44 -11.17 -2.45
CA LYS A 437 -11.37 -11.57 -3.50
C LYS A 437 -12.69 -10.83 -3.35
N PRO A 438 -13.04 -9.94 -4.29
CA PRO A 438 -14.37 -9.36 -4.28
C PRO A 438 -15.39 -10.48 -4.53
N PHE A 439 -16.52 -10.43 -3.84
CA PHE A 439 -17.65 -11.36 -4.00
C PHE A 439 -17.40 -12.83 -3.62
N SER A 440 -16.36 -13.12 -2.82
CA SER A 440 -16.22 -14.44 -2.19
C SER A 440 -17.17 -14.57 -1.00
N ASP A 441 -17.91 -15.68 -0.94
CA ASP A 441 -18.73 -16.04 0.24
C ASP A 441 -17.88 -16.61 1.40
N ASN A 442 -16.57 -16.81 1.18
CA ASN A 442 -15.69 -17.35 2.20
C ASN A 442 -15.52 -16.36 3.35
N LYS A 443 -15.85 -16.83 4.57
CA LYS A 443 -15.54 -16.10 5.80
C LYS A 443 -14.03 -15.91 5.92
N CYS A 444 -13.61 -14.66 6.04
CA CYS A 444 -12.23 -14.29 6.25
C CYS A 444 -12.02 -13.98 7.73
N THR A 445 -10.98 -14.56 8.33
CA THR A 445 -10.79 -14.51 9.78
C THR A 445 -9.37 -14.06 10.14
N VAL A 446 -9.26 -13.15 11.12
CA VAL A 446 -8.00 -12.72 11.72
C VAL A 446 -7.99 -13.12 13.19
N THR A 447 -7.07 -13.99 13.56
CA THR A 447 -6.96 -14.56 14.92
C THR A 447 -5.68 -14.10 15.58
N SER A 448 -5.76 -13.50 16.77
CA SER A 448 -4.57 -13.05 17.50
C SER A 448 -4.35 -13.84 18.78
N SER A 449 -3.18 -14.46 18.89
CA SER A 449 -2.72 -15.08 20.14
C SER A 449 -2.07 -14.02 21.01
N ILE A 450 -2.70 -13.67 22.13
CA ILE A 450 -2.24 -12.61 23.03
C ILE A 450 -1.97 -13.14 24.44
N THR A 451 -1.07 -12.49 25.18
CA THR A 451 -1.02 -12.64 26.63
C THR A 451 -2.05 -11.72 27.31
N SER A 452 -2.34 -11.95 28.59
CA SER A 452 -3.21 -11.06 29.37
C SER A 452 -2.70 -9.61 29.39
N GLU A 453 -1.38 -9.43 29.39
CA GLU A 453 -0.73 -8.11 29.30
C GLU A 453 -0.88 -7.47 27.92
N GLU A 454 -1.01 -8.23 26.84
CA GLU A 454 -1.15 -7.70 25.48
C GLU A 454 -2.60 -7.26 25.16
N ARG A 455 -3.58 -7.56 26.03
CA ARG A 455 -5.00 -7.21 25.82
C ARG A 455 -5.24 -5.72 25.64
N PHE A 456 -4.54 -4.87 26.40
CA PHE A 456 -4.66 -3.41 26.28
C PHE A 456 -4.12 -2.91 24.93
N VAL A 457 -3.09 -3.57 24.38
CA VAL A 457 -2.53 -3.24 23.07
C VAL A 457 -3.53 -3.56 21.98
N LEU A 458 -4.14 -4.75 22.03
CA LEU A 458 -5.20 -5.13 21.10
C LEU A 458 -6.41 -4.18 21.22
N GLN A 459 -6.79 -3.78 22.43
CA GLN A 459 -7.88 -2.80 22.63
C GLN A 459 -7.59 -1.45 21.99
N ARG A 460 -6.34 -1.01 22.05
CA ARG A 460 -5.93 0.20 21.32
C ARG A 460 -6.11 0.03 19.81
N PHE A 461 -5.81 -1.15 19.26
CA PHE A 461 -6.01 -1.41 17.83
C PHE A 461 -7.51 -1.41 17.47
N GLU A 462 -8.36 -2.03 18.30
CA GLU A 462 -9.83 -2.00 18.13
C GLU A 462 -10.35 -0.57 18.02
N ASN A 463 -9.88 0.32 18.91
CA ASN A 463 -10.28 1.73 18.92
C ASN A 463 -9.70 2.53 17.74
N GLU A 464 -8.43 2.29 17.38
CA GLU A 464 -7.73 3.04 16.33
C GLU A 464 -8.21 2.66 14.92
N LEU A 465 -8.62 1.40 14.73
CA LEU A 465 -9.08 0.85 13.44
C LEU A 465 -10.59 0.57 13.39
N MET A 466 -11.32 0.95 14.45
CA MET A 466 -12.78 0.87 14.55
C MET A 466 -13.33 -0.53 14.23
N PHE A 467 -12.79 -1.57 14.89
CA PHE A 467 -13.26 -2.95 14.76
C PHE A 467 -13.47 -3.61 16.14
N HIS A 468 -14.20 -4.72 16.15
CA HIS A 468 -14.43 -5.52 17.35
C HIS A 468 -13.77 -6.88 17.23
N CYS A 469 -13.07 -7.31 18.28
CA CYS A 469 -12.40 -8.59 18.37
C CYS A 469 -13.16 -9.51 19.35
N GLU A 470 -13.58 -10.68 18.88
CA GLU A 470 -14.25 -11.70 19.71
C GLU A 470 -13.25 -12.55 20.50
N GLU A 471 -13.50 -12.77 21.79
CA GLU A 471 -12.67 -13.67 22.61
C GLU A 471 -13.06 -15.13 22.36
N LEU A 472 -12.08 -15.96 22.03
CA LEU A 472 -12.25 -17.40 21.92
C LEU A 472 -11.74 -18.10 23.19
N PHE A 473 -12.59 -18.95 23.74
CA PHE A 473 -12.25 -19.87 24.81
C PHE A 473 -11.96 -21.23 24.18
N LEU A 474 -10.70 -21.67 24.27
CA LEU A 474 -10.22 -22.96 23.73
C LEU A 474 -10.13 -24.03 24.82
#